data_AF-A0A7C6IHY7-F1
#
_entry.id   AF-A0A7C6IHY7-F1
#
_cell.length_a   1.000
_cell.length_b   1.000
_cell.length_c   1.000
_cell.angle_alpha   90.00
_cell.angle_beta   90.00
_cell.angle_gamma   90.00
#
_symmetry.space_group_name_H-M   'P 1'
#
loop_
_entity.id
_entity.type
_entity.pdbx_description
1 polymer ?
#
loop_
_entity_poly.entity_id
_entity_poly.type
_entity_poly.pdbx_seq_one_letter_code
_entity_poly.pdbx_strand_id
1 'polypeptide(L)'
;MNQKERMLKELPYKAWLDGLPEERMKIKLKIYEYNHLKPHEKERIDKLIMDIIAVGNPCKVIRKITEEDRKYYYKNYEFDVDNNLL
;
A
#
# COMPACT_ATOMS: atom_id res chain seq x y z
N MET A 1 10.94 -18.93 13.67
CA MET A 1 10.27 -18.16 12.62
C MET A 1 8.93 -17.66 13.14
N ASN A 2 8.73 -16.36 13.22
CA ASN A 2 7.48 -15.76 13.73
C ASN A 2 6.35 -15.83 12.68
N GLN A 3 5.12 -15.49 13.04
CA GLN A 3 3.99 -15.52 12.09
C GLN A 3 4.17 -14.58 10.89
N LYS A 4 4.86 -13.45 11.06
CA LYS A 4 5.13 -12.49 9.98
C LYS A 4 6.08 -13.06 8.93
N GLU A 5 7.15 -13.71 9.36
CA GLU A 5 8.11 -14.39 8.51
C GLU A 5 7.47 -15.59 7.78
N ARG A 6 6.55 -16.29 8.42
CA ARG A 6 5.72 -17.34 7.78
C ARG A 6 4.84 -16.74 6.68
N MET A 7 4.14 -15.64 6.98
CA MET A 7 3.30 -14.92 6.02
C MET A 7 4.09 -14.45 4.79
N LEU A 8 5.27 -13.85 4.99
CA LEU A 8 6.12 -13.35 3.89
C LEU A 8 6.72 -14.45 3.02
N LYS A 9 6.78 -15.69 3.54
CA LYS A 9 7.27 -16.88 2.82
C LYS A 9 6.13 -17.73 2.24
N GLU A 10 4.90 -17.22 2.24
CA GLU A 10 3.70 -17.93 1.78
C GLU A 10 3.42 -19.25 2.53
N LEU A 11 3.91 -19.34 3.77
CA LEU A 11 3.69 -20.51 4.63
C LEU A 11 2.45 -20.30 5.52
N PRO A 12 1.76 -21.38 5.93
CA PRO A 12 0.61 -21.26 6.83
C PRO A 12 0.99 -20.51 8.10
N TYR A 13 0.22 -19.49 8.50
CA TYR A 13 0.48 -18.66 9.68
C TYR A 13 -0.79 -18.40 10.49
N LYS A 14 -0.64 -18.09 11.77
CA LYS A 14 -1.73 -17.73 12.68
C LYS A 14 -1.88 -16.21 12.72
N ALA A 15 -2.91 -15.68 12.07
CA ALA A 15 -3.10 -14.24 11.92
C ALA A 15 -3.31 -13.49 13.26
N TRP A 16 -3.64 -14.17 14.36
CA TRP A 16 -3.93 -13.59 15.67
C TRP A 16 -2.76 -13.67 16.68
N LEU A 17 -1.57 -14.10 16.23
CA LEU A 17 -0.40 -14.31 17.08
C LEU A 17 0.77 -13.39 16.66
N ASP A 18 1.78 -13.27 17.52
CA ASP A 18 3.08 -12.63 17.25
C ASP A 18 3.01 -11.17 16.75
N GLY A 19 2.14 -10.31 17.30
CA GLY A 19 2.15 -8.87 17.01
C GLY A 19 1.44 -8.45 15.71
N LEU A 20 0.97 -9.41 14.91
CA LEU A 20 0.23 -9.14 13.67
C LEU A 20 -1.08 -8.35 13.90
N PRO A 21 -1.88 -8.61 14.97
CA PRO A 21 -3.04 -7.78 15.30
C PRO A 21 -2.70 -6.30 15.51
N GLU A 22 -1.61 -6.01 16.21
CA GLU A 22 -1.15 -4.66 16.56
C GLU A 22 -0.65 -3.91 15.32
N GLU A 23 0.12 -4.59 14.45
CA GLU A 23 0.54 -4.02 13.16
C GLU A 23 -0.67 -3.67 12.28
N ARG A 24 -1.68 -4.55 12.23
CA ARG A 24 -2.92 -4.27 11.49
C ARG A 24 -3.69 -3.09 12.08
N MET A 25 -3.74 -2.97 13.40
CA MET A 25 -4.42 -1.87 14.07
C MET A 25 -3.78 -0.51 13.71
N LYS A 26 -2.44 -0.44 13.67
CA LYS A 26 -1.71 0.77 13.26
C LYS A 26 -2.07 1.21 11.83
N ILE A 27 -2.16 0.28 10.89
CA ILE A 27 -2.57 0.59 9.51
C ILE A 27 -4.04 1.02 9.44
N LYS A 28 -4.93 0.36 10.18
CA LYS A 28 -6.35 0.74 10.25
C LYS A 28 -6.55 2.17 10.76
N LEU A 29 -5.78 2.59 11.76
CA LEU A 29 -5.83 3.96 12.29
C LEU A 29 -5.40 5.00 11.23
N LYS A 30 -4.37 4.71 10.44
CA LYS A 30 -3.95 5.60 9.34
C LYS A 30 -4.99 5.69 8.22
N ILE A 31 -5.61 4.57 7.85
CA ILE A 31 -6.71 4.56 6.88
C ILE A 31 -7.92 5.34 7.42
N TYR A 32 -8.22 5.19 8.70
CA TYR A 32 -9.29 5.94 9.36
C TYR A 32 -9.01 7.45 9.31
N GLU A 33 -7.79 7.88 9.68
CA GLU A 33 -7.38 9.29 9.60
C GLU A 33 -7.53 9.81 8.16
N TYR A 34 -6.99 9.08 7.18
CA TYR A 34 -7.11 9.43 5.76
C TYR A 34 -8.57 9.62 5.31
N ASN A 35 -9.45 8.68 5.65
CA ASN A 35 -10.86 8.71 5.26
C ASN A 35 -11.66 9.88 5.86
N HIS A 36 -11.17 10.47 6.96
CA HIS A 36 -11.83 11.59 7.65
C HIS A 36 -11.19 12.95 7.34
N LEU A 37 -10.15 13.00 6.50
CA LEU A 37 -9.56 14.26 6.07
C LEU A 37 -10.54 15.05 5.20
N LYS A 38 -10.50 16.37 5.34
CA LYS A 38 -11.27 17.25 4.48
C LYS A 38 -10.56 17.43 3.13
N PRO A 39 -11.30 17.62 2.02
CA PRO A 39 -10.71 17.74 0.68
C PRO A 39 -9.70 18.88 0.51
N HIS A 40 -9.71 19.90 1.38
CA HIS A 40 -8.76 21.01 1.35
C HIS A 40 -7.45 20.73 2.11
N GLU A 41 -7.36 19.63 2.89
CA GLU A 41 -6.15 19.24 3.62
C GLU A 41 -5.16 18.49 2.71
N LYS A 42 -4.87 19.04 1.52
CA LYS A 42 -4.11 18.38 0.45
C LYS A 42 -2.74 17.87 0.89
N GLU A 43 -1.99 18.67 1.64
CA GLU A 43 -0.66 18.26 2.14
C GLU A 43 -0.73 17.07 3.11
N ARG A 44 -1.78 17.01 3.95
CA ARG A 44 -1.99 15.89 4.88
C ARG A 44 -2.46 14.65 4.13
N ILE A 45 -3.32 14.83 3.12
CA ILE A 45 -3.76 13.78 2.19
C ILE A 45 -2.54 13.19 1.49
N ASP A 46 -1.68 14.01 0.88
CA ASP A 46 -0.50 13.56 0.15
C ASP A 46 0.48 12.84 1.08
N LYS A 47 0.74 13.41 2.27
CA LYS A 47 1.61 12.79 3.26
C LYS A 47 1.08 11.43 3.72
N LEU A 48 -0.22 11.33 4.00
CA LEU A 48 -0.84 10.08 4.42
C LEU A 48 -0.90 9.09 3.25
N ILE A 49 -1.27 9.48 2.03
CA ILE A 49 -1.22 8.57 0.86
C ILE A 49 0.20 8.08 0.57
N MET A 50 1.22 8.94 0.66
CA MET A 50 2.61 8.52 0.47
C MET A 50 3.07 7.50 1.51
N ASP A 51 2.49 7.56 2.71
CA ASP A 51 2.71 6.58 3.75
C ASP A 51 1.93 5.27 3.51
N ILE A 52 0.99 5.26 2.54
CA ILE A 52 -0.01 4.21 2.36
C ILE A 52 -0.31 3.93 0.79
N ILE A 53 0.37 3.03 0.01
CA ILE A 53 0.00 2.51 -1.40
C ILE A 53 -1.31 1.75 -1.41
N ALA A 54 -2.42 2.08 -2.09
CA ALA A 54 -3.75 1.46 -1.85
C ALA A 54 -4.37 0.52 -2.92
N VAL A 55 -5.18 -0.49 -2.53
CA VAL A 55 -6.08 -1.36 -3.32
C VAL A 55 -7.32 -1.83 -2.54
N GLY A 56 -8.42 -2.10 -3.24
CA GLY A 56 -9.63 -2.76 -2.72
C GLY A 56 -10.73 -1.81 -2.23
N ASN A 57 -11.91 -2.34 -1.88
CA ASN A 57 -13.03 -1.58 -1.34
C ASN A 57 -13.43 -2.10 0.06
N PRO A 58 -13.28 -1.31 1.14
CA PRO A 58 -12.65 0.02 1.16
C PRO A 58 -11.14 -0.06 0.94
N CYS A 59 -10.59 1.02 0.38
CA CYS A 59 -9.22 1.17 -0.10
C CYS A 59 -8.18 0.85 0.99
N LYS A 60 -7.27 -0.08 0.70
CA LYS A 60 -6.28 -0.57 1.65
C LYS A 60 -4.89 -0.57 1.12
N VAL A 61 -3.97 -0.25 1.99
CA VAL A 61 -2.62 -0.08 1.56
C VAL A 61 -1.73 -1.30 1.60
N ILE A 62 -0.93 -1.49 0.55
CA ILE A 62 0.05 -2.53 0.27
C ILE A 62 1.51 -2.15 0.63
N ARG A 63 2.05 -0.99 0.23
CA ARG A 63 3.47 -0.55 0.44
C ARG A 63 3.71 0.98 0.23
N LYS A 64 4.94 1.47 -0.02
CA LYS A 64 5.21 2.84 -0.55
C LYS A 64 5.69 2.78 -2.00
N ILE A 65 5.38 3.80 -2.80
CA ILE A 65 5.86 3.88 -4.19
C ILE A 65 7.37 4.12 -4.17
N THR A 66 8.11 3.31 -4.92
CA THR A 66 9.56 3.42 -5.10
C THR A 66 9.87 4.07 -6.45
N GLU A 67 11.14 4.43 -6.71
CA GLU A 67 11.55 4.95 -8.01
C GLU A 67 11.39 3.92 -9.14
N GLU A 68 11.52 2.63 -8.81
CA GLU A 68 11.35 1.53 -9.78
C GLU A 68 9.91 1.43 -10.28
N ASP A 69 8.92 1.63 -9.39
CA ASP A 69 7.50 1.62 -9.77
C ASP A 69 7.15 2.69 -10.82
N ARG A 70 7.97 3.74 -10.97
CA ARG A 70 7.72 4.84 -11.91
C ARG A 70 8.06 4.50 -13.35
N LYS A 71 8.81 3.41 -13.60
CA LYS A 71 9.22 2.99 -14.94
C LYS A 71 8.15 2.19 -15.68
N TYR A 72 7.21 1.60 -14.94
CA TYR A 72 6.23 0.65 -15.47
C TYR A 72 4.81 1.17 -15.22
N TYR A 73 3.98 1.23 -16.27
CA TYR A 73 2.57 1.61 -16.10
C TYR A 73 1.70 0.43 -15.67
N TYR A 74 2.13 -0.79 -16.01
CA TYR A 74 1.44 -2.02 -15.64
C TYR A 74 2.41 -3.20 -15.63
N LYS A 75 2.56 -3.86 -14.48
CA LYS A 75 3.45 -5.03 -14.32
C LYS A 75 4.84 -4.78 -14.91
N ASN A 76 5.17 -5.42 -16.03
CA ASN A 76 6.49 -5.34 -16.68
C ASN A 76 6.44 -4.52 -17.98
N TYR A 77 5.34 -3.81 -18.23
CA TYR A 77 5.19 -2.93 -19.38
C TYR A 77 5.75 -1.55 -19.05
N GLU A 78 6.90 -1.27 -19.65
CA GLU A 78 7.54 0.04 -19.59
C GLU A 78 6.76 1.03 -20.44
N PHE A 79 6.82 2.30 -20.05
CA PHE A 79 6.35 3.37 -20.92
C PHE A 79 7.26 3.47 -22.14
N ASP A 80 6.76 3.04 -23.30
CA ASP A 80 7.42 3.30 -24.58
C ASP A 80 6.93 4.65 -25.11
N VAL A 81 7.74 5.68 -24.91
CA VAL A 81 7.33 7.09 -25.14
C VAL A 81 7.26 7.44 -26.63
N ASP A 82 7.68 6.53 -27.52
CA ASP A 82 8.05 6.86 -28.91
C ASP A 82 7.14 6.30 -30.03
N ASN A 83 6.03 5.59 -29.77
CA ASN A 83 5.12 5.17 -30.86
C ASN A 83 3.63 5.40 -30.57
N ASN A 84 3.16 6.60 -30.90
CA ASN A 84 1.76 6.89 -31.18
C ASN A 84 1.40 6.40 -32.61
N LEU A 85 1.12 5.11 -32.77
CA LEU A 85 0.42 4.45 -33.90
C LEU A 85 -0.08 3.11 -33.34
N LEU A 86 -1.37 2.87 -33.09
CA LEU A 86 -2.55 3.08 -33.95
C LEU A 86 -3.64 3.95 -33.32
#